data_AF-A0A2N1U1K3-F1
#
_entry.id   AF-A0A2N1U1K3-F1
#
_cell.length_a   1.000
_cell.length_b   1.000
_cell.length_c   1.000
_cell.angle_alpha   90.00
_cell.angle_beta   90.00
_cell.angle_gamma   90.00
#
_symmetry.space_group_name_H-M   'P 1'
#
loop_
_entity.id
_entity.type
_entity.pdbx_description
1 polymer ?
#
loop_
_entity_poly.entity_id
_entity_poly.type
_entity_poly.pdbx_seq_one_letter_code
_entity_poly.pdbx_strand_id
1 'polypeptide(L)'
;MTISIFLNGQNCQQVIYNKEDAFEKFVVDNAETIFGTNSIYVDMKHKIENSSLGGTIPDGVLINLADLENPEFYLVEVELQNHDFRSHIYPQIDKFFDFFRTYPKTSIFGLI
;
A
#
# COMPACT_ATOMS: atom_id res chain seq x y z
N MET A 1 -23.75 12.99 -12.37
CA MET A 1 -23.00 14.23 -12.10
C MET A 1 -21.55 13.89 -12.39
N THR A 2 -20.92 14.52 -13.38
CA THR A 2 -19.54 14.18 -13.77
C THR A 2 -18.59 15.07 -12.98
N ILE A 3 -17.83 14.50 -12.05
CA ILE A 3 -16.81 15.23 -11.32
C ILE A 3 -15.63 15.43 -12.28
N SER A 4 -15.18 16.67 -12.44
CA SER A 4 -13.99 17.01 -13.24
C SER A 4 -12.90 17.49 -12.30
N ILE A 5 -11.73 16.86 -12.35
CA ILE A 5 -10.56 17.24 -11.57
C ILE A 5 -9.64 18.04 -12.50
N PHE A 6 -9.13 19.18 -12.01
CA PHE A 6 -8.15 19.99 -12.73
C PHE A 6 -6.88 20.12 -11.91
N LEU A 7 -5.73 19.89 -12.54
CA LEU A 7 -4.41 19.98 -11.91
C LEU A 7 -3.56 20.92 -12.78
N ASN A 8 -3.08 22.02 -12.19
CA ASN A 8 -2.37 23.09 -12.90
C ASN A 8 -3.12 23.62 -14.15
N GLY A 9 -4.45 23.69 -14.07
CA GLY A 9 -5.31 24.15 -15.17
C GLY A 9 -5.56 23.11 -16.27
N GLN A 10 -5.01 21.90 -16.15
CA GLN A 10 -5.26 20.79 -17.07
C GLN A 10 -6.31 19.84 -16.49
N ASN A 11 -7.24 19.38 -17.32
CA ASN A 11 -8.25 18.42 -16.91
C ASN A 11 -7.63 17.02 -16.76
N CYS A 12 -7.87 16.38 -15.63
CA CYS A 12 -7.43 15.02 -15.36
C CYS A 12 -8.51 14.03 -15.80
N GLN A 13 -8.09 13.00 -16.53
CA GLN A 13 -8.94 11.87 -16.86
C GLN A 13 -8.87 10.82 -15.75
N GLN A 14 -10.03 10.34 -15.31
CA GLN A 14 -10.09 9.21 -14.40
C GLN A 14 -9.64 7.95 -15.14
N VAL A 15 -8.70 7.23 -14.56
CA VAL A 15 -8.30 5.89 -15.00
C VAL A 15 -8.95 4.88 -14.06
N ILE A 16 -9.64 3.88 -14.62
CA ILE A 16 -10.26 2.79 -13.88
C ILE A 16 -9.49 1.51 -14.19
N TYR A 17 -8.95 0.88 -13.16
CA TYR A 17 -8.29 -0.42 -13.27
C TYR A 17 -9.30 -1.56 -13.06
N ASN A 18 -9.19 -2.61 -13.87
CA ASN A 18 -10.05 -3.80 -13.78
C ASN A 18 -9.35 -4.99 -13.11
N LYS A 19 -8.03 -4.90 -12.88
CA LYS A 19 -7.19 -5.94 -12.29
C LYS A 19 -6.20 -5.30 -11.33
N GLU A 20 -5.98 -5.97 -10.20
CA GLU A 20 -5.03 -5.53 -9.16
C GLU A 20 -3.61 -5.51 -9.69
N ASP A 21 -3.13 -6.56 -10.37
CA ASP A 21 -1.78 -6.60 -10.94
C ASP A 21 -1.41 -5.35 -11.79
N ALA A 22 -2.38 -4.81 -12.54
CA ALA A 22 -2.16 -3.62 -13.36
C ALA A 22 -2.09 -2.34 -12.51
N PHE A 23 -2.86 -2.30 -11.42
CA PHE A 23 -2.87 -1.18 -10.48
C PHE A 23 -1.64 -1.22 -9.56
N GLU A 24 -1.28 -2.39 -9.03
CA GLU A 24 -0.04 -2.66 -8.31
C GLU A 24 1.16 -2.20 -9.13
N LYS A 25 1.25 -2.62 -10.39
CA LYS A 25 2.33 -2.18 -11.28
C LYS A 25 2.38 -0.65 -11.42
N PHE A 26 1.23 0.01 -11.55
CA PHE A 26 1.18 1.46 -11.60
C PHE A 26 1.71 2.11 -10.31
N VAL A 27 1.35 1.56 -9.13
CA VAL A 27 1.86 2.04 -7.84
C VAL A 27 3.37 1.87 -7.75
N VAL A 28 3.91 0.71 -8.12
CA VAL A 28 5.35 0.44 -8.14
C VAL A 28 6.08 1.42 -9.07
N ASP A 29 5.61 1.57 -10.30
CA ASP A 29 6.25 2.42 -11.31
C ASP A 29 6.22 3.92 -10.93
N ASN A 30 5.31 4.33 -10.04
CA ASN A 30 5.11 5.73 -9.64
C ASN A 30 5.30 5.96 -8.12
N ALA A 31 5.94 5.02 -7.42
CA ALA A 31 5.98 5.00 -5.96
C ALA A 31 6.56 6.28 -5.35
N GLU A 32 7.61 6.86 -5.94
CA GLU A 32 8.21 8.12 -5.48
C GLU A 32 7.23 9.30 -5.60
N THR A 33 6.38 9.31 -6.64
CA THR A 33 5.37 10.37 -6.82
C THR A 33 4.21 10.21 -5.84
N ILE A 34 3.81 8.96 -5.56
CA ILE A 34 2.68 8.63 -4.69
C ILE A 34 3.05 8.84 -3.21
N PHE A 35 4.20 8.32 -2.78
CA PHE A 35 4.61 8.30 -1.38
C PHE A 35 5.64 9.38 -1.01
N GLY A 36 6.11 10.14 -2.00
CA GLY A 36 7.08 11.21 -1.83
C GLY A 36 8.55 10.73 -1.93
N THR A 37 9.43 11.70 -2.19
CA THR A 37 10.88 11.47 -2.39
C THR A 37 11.61 11.05 -1.12
N ASN A 38 11.03 11.31 0.04
CA ASN A 38 11.60 10.97 1.34
C ASN A 38 11.10 9.62 1.84
N SER A 39 10.62 8.76 0.95
CA SER A 39 10.09 7.44 1.29
C SER A 39 10.78 6.36 0.46
N ILE A 40 10.98 5.20 1.07
CA ILE A 40 11.49 4.01 0.39
C ILE A 40 10.35 3.01 0.29
N TYR A 41 9.84 2.80 -0.92
CA TYR A 41 8.86 1.76 -1.21
C TYR A 41 9.56 0.49 -1.71
N VAL A 42 9.19 -0.65 -1.16
CA VAL A 42 9.70 -1.96 -1.56
C VAL A 42 8.52 -2.84 -1.96
N ASP A 43 8.48 -3.18 -3.25
CA ASP A 43 7.60 -4.20 -3.82
C ASP A 43 7.96 -5.57 -3.23
N MET A 44 7.07 -6.11 -2.38
CA MET A 44 7.29 -7.35 -1.64
C MET A 44 6.91 -8.57 -2.47
N LYS A 45 5.79 -8.48 -3.19
CA LYS A 45 5.22 -9.57 -3.99
C LYS A 45 6.19 -10.11 -5.03
N HIS A 46 7.03 -9.23 -5.61
CA HIS A 46 8.03 -9.62 -6.59
C HIS A 46 9.43 -9.93 -6.02
N LYS A 47 9.68 -9.69 -4.72
CA LYS A 47 11.01 -9.83 -4.10
C LYS A 47 11.10 -10.93 -3.06
N ILE A 48 9.99 -11.42 -2.52
CA ILE A 48 9.97 -12.38 -1.41
C ILE A 48 9.21 -13.65 -1.81
N GLU A 49 9.93 -14.73 -2.06
CA GLU A 49 9.32 -16.04 -2.36
C GLU A 49 9.00 -16.86 -1.09
N ASN A 50 9.66 -16.57 0.06
CA ASN A 50 9.68 -17.48 1.23
C ASN A 50 9.40 -16.83 2.60
N SER A 51 9.11 -15.54 2.68
CA SER A 51 8.78 -14.86 3.95
C SER A 51 7.34 -14.37 3.92
N SER A 52 6.45 -15.01 4.68
CA SER A 52 5.08 -14.53 4.88
C SER A 52 4.90 -13.92 6.27
N LEU A 53 4.15 -12.83 6.35
CA LEU A 53 3.74 -12.19 7.60
C LEU A 53 2.40 -12.77 8.00
N GLY A 54 2.41 -13.82 8.83
CA GLY A 54 1.17 -14.48 9.27
C GLY A 54 0.44 -15.22 8.15
N GLY A 55 1.16 -15.71 7.13
CA GLY A 55 0.57 -16.45 6.01
C GLY A 55 0.05 -15.59 4.86
N THR A 56 0.24 -14.27 4.92
CA THR A 56 0.01 -13.33 3.80
C THR A 56 1.28 -12.52 3.56
N ILE A 57 1.54 -12.18 2.30
CA ILE A 57 2.61 -11.26 1.90
C ILE A 57 1.88 -9.98 1.46
N PRO A 58 2.18 -8.82 2.05
CA PRO A 58 1.61 -7.55 1.58
C PRO A 58 2.12 -7.25 0.17
N ASP A 59 1.40 -6.44 -0.59
CA ASP A 59 1.89 -6.01 -1.91
C ASP A 59 3.21 -5.22 -1.78
N GLY A 60 3.32 -4.38 -0.75
CA GLY A 60 4.54 -3.62 -0.50
C GLY A 60 4.79 -3.23 0.96
N VAL A 61 5.99 -2.71 1.18
CA VAL A 61 6.41 -2.08 2.44
C VAL A 61 6.88 -0.67 2.14
N LEU A 62 6.49 0.29 2.98
CA LEU A 62 6.93 1.68 2.88
C LEU A 62 7.69 2.08 4.14
N ILE A 63 8.86 2.68 3.97
CA ILE A 63 9.60 3.36 5.03
C ILE A 63 9.55 4.85 4.72
N ASN A 64 8.79 5.61 5.51
CA ASN A 64 8.74 7.06 5.40
C ASN A 64 9.85 7.68 6.27
N LEU A 65 10.72 8.46 5.63
CA LEU A 65 11.88 9.12 6.23
C LEU A 65 11.72 10.65 6.21
N ALA A 66 10.50 11.15 6.06
CA ALA A 66 10.22 12.59 6.15
C ALA A 66 10.61 13.20 7.50
N ASP A 67 10.47 12.43 8.59
CA ASP A 67 11.09 12.70 9.89
C ASP A 67 12.13 11.61 10.20
N LEU A 68 13.41 11.98 10.19
CA LEU A 68 14.52 11.05 10.43
C LEU A 68 14.64 10.63 11.91
N GLU A 69 14.11 11.43 12.83
CA GLU A 69 14.14 11.09 14.26
C GLU A 69 13.01 10.09 14.61
N ASN A 70 11.92 10.12 13.83
CA ASN A 70 10.77 9.24 13.99
C ASN A 70 10.35 8.62 12.64
N PRO A 71 11.17 7.74 12.04
CA PRO A 71 10.81 7.11 10.79
C PRO A 71 9.57 6.24 10.96
N GLU A 72 8.67 6.30 9.98
CA GLU A 72 7.43 5.53 9.99
C GLU A 72 7.56 4.33 9.05
N PHE A 73 6.95 3.22 9.45
CA PHE A 73 6.92 1.99 8.66
C PHE A 73 5.46 1.64 8.39
N TYR A 74 5.16 1.29 7.14
CA TYR A 74 3.83 0.88 6.71
C TYR A 74 3.87 -0.42 5.91
N LEU A 75 2.81 -1.20 6.07
CA LEU A 75 2.44 -2.24 5.11
C LEU A 75 1.46 -1.64 4.12
N VAL A 76 1.65 -1.92 2.84
CA VAL A 76 0.85 -1.37 1.75
C VAL A 76 0.14 -2.51 1.05
N GLU A 77 -1.19 -2.39 0.91
CA GLU A 77 -2.03 -3.26 0.08
C GLU A 77 -2.70 -2.41 -1.00
N VAL A 78 -2.69 -2.88 -2.25
CA VAL A 78 -3.19 -2.17 -3.41
C VAL A 78 -4.50 -2.81 -3.87
N GLU A 79 -5.61 -2.29 -3.37
CA GLU A 79 -6.95 -2.85 -3.60
C GLU A 79 -7.75 -2.03 -4.62
N LEU A 80 -8.57 -2.69 -5.44
CA LEU A 80 -9.50 -1.99 -6.33
C LEU A 80 -10.66 -1.36 -5.55
N GLN A 81 -11.12 -0.19 -5.99
CA GLN A 81 -12.24 0.53 -5.36
C GLN A 81 -13.56 -0.25 -5.27
N ASN A 82 -13.72 -1.30 -6.07
CA ASN A 82 -14.92 -2.13 -6.11
C ASN A 82 -14.84 -3.34 -5.16
N HIS A 83 -13.71 -3.54 -4.47
CA HIS A 83 -13.56 -4.58 -3.47
C HIS A 83 -14.30 -4.21 -2.18
N ASP A 84 -15.03 -5.18 -1.62
CA ASP A 84 -15.76 -4.98 -0.36
C ASP A 84 -14.78 -4.99 0.82
N PHE A 85 -14.90 -3.97 1.68
CA PHE A 85 -14.01 -3.81 2.82
C PHE A 85 -14.06 -4.99 3.78
N ARG A 86 -15.23 -5.59 4.06
CA ARG A 86 -15.35 -6.64 5.07
C ARG A 86 -14.90 -7.99 4.56
N SER A 87 -15.21 -8.33 3.31
CA SER A 87 -14.88 -9.65 2.77
C SER A 87 -13.52 -9.73 2.10
N HIS A 88 -12.94 -8.61 1.66
CA HIS A 88 -11.64 -8.60 0.98
C HIS A 88 -10.53 -7.89 1.76
N ILE A 89 -10.77 -6.66 2.24
CA ILE A 89 -9.72 -5.83 2.84
C ILE A 89 -9.45 -6.23 4.31
N TYR A 90 -10.51 -6.32 5.11
CA TYR A 90 -10.41 -6.60 6.55
C TYR A 90 -9.68 -7.91 6.88
N PRO A 91 -9.93 -9.05 6.19
CA PRO A 91 -9.21 -10.29 6.49
C PRO A 91 -7.69 -10.21 6.28
N GLN A 92 -7.22 -9.34 5.39
CA GLN A 92 -5.78 -9.12 5.17
C GLN A 92 -5.18 -8.34 6.34
N ILE A 93 -5.84 -7.24 6.72
CA ILE A 93 -5.45 -6.42 7.87
C ILE A 93 -5.43 -7.26 9.17
N ASP A 94 -6.43 -8.11 9.39
CA ASP A 94 -6.55 -8.97 10.58
C ASP A 94 -5.37 -9.93 10.71
N LYS A 95 -4.91 -10.53 9.60
CA LYS A 95 -3.72 -11.40 9.58
C LYS A 95 -2.44 -10.65 9.97
N PHE A 96 -2.29 -9.40 9.54
CA PHE A 96 -1.14 -8.59 9.96
C PHE A 96 -1.19 -8.27 11.45
N PHE A 97 -2.36 -7.89 11.98
CA PHE A 97 -2.51 -7.67 13.41
C PHE A 97 -2.18 -8.92 14.23
N ASP A 98 -2.64 -10.08 13.78
CA ASP A 98 -2.32 -11.37 14.42
C ASP A 98 -0.82 -11.64 14.41
N PHE A 99 -0.14 -11.45 13.28
CA PHE A 99 1.31 -11.58 13.18
C PHE A 99 2.05 -10.68 14.17
N PHE A 100 1.73 -9.38 14.20
CA PHE A 100 2.41 -8.44 15.09
C PHE A 100 2.10 -8.69 16.57
N ARG A 101 0.88 -9.14 16.90
CA ARG A 101 0.53 -9.54 18.26
C ARG A 101 1.32 -10.76 18.72
N THR A 102 1.59 -11.70 17.82
CA THR A 102 2.41 -12.89 18.11
C THR A 102 3.91 -12.58 18.18
N TYR A 103 4.40 -11.58 17.44
CA TYR A 103 5.81 -11.16 17.41
C TYR A 103 5.99 -9.67 17.79
N PRO A 104 5.74 -9.28 19.05
CA PRO A 104 5.53 -7.88 19.48
C PRO A 104 6.79 -6.99 19.52
N LYS A 105 7.85 -7.30 18.78
CA LYS A 105 9.10 -6.51 18.84
C LYS A 105 9.12 -5.25 17.98
N THR A 106 8.07 -4.95 17.21
CA THR A 106 8.06 -3.80 16.31
C THR A 106 6.70 -3.10 16.36
N SER A 107 6.65 -1.88 16.88
CA SER A 107 5.48 -1.01 16.77
C SER A 107 5.39 -0.50 15.34
N ILE A 108 4.33 -0.87 14.61
CA ILE A 108 4.04 -0.43 13.25
C ILE A 108 2.59 0.07 13.24
N PHE A 109 2.41 1.32 12.82
CA PHE A 109 1.09 1.89 12.55
C PHE A 109 0.73 1.59 11.10
N GLY A 110 -0.31 0.78 10.88
CA GLY A 110 -0.87 0.56 9.55
C GLY A 110 -1.98 1.58 9.28
N LEU A 111 -1.88 2.30 8.16
CA LEU A 111 -3.01 3.00 7.56
C LEU A 111 -2.87 2.97 6.03
N ILE A 112 -4.04 2.82 5.40
CA ILE A 112 -4.33 2.65 3.97
C ILE A 112 -3.81 3.84 3.15
#